data_AF-A0A6A4VPU3-F1
#
_entry.id   AF-A0A6A4VPU3-F1
#
_cell.length_a   1.000
_cell.length_b   1.000
_cell.length_c   1.000
_cell.angle_alpha   90.00
_cell.angle_beta   90.00
_cell.angle_gamma   90.00
#
_symmetry.space_group_name_H-M   'P 1'
#
loop_
_entity.id
_entity.type
_entity.pdbx_description
1 polymer ?
#
loop_
_entity_poly.entity_id
_entity_poly.type
_entity_poly.pdbx_seq_one_letter_code
_entity_poly.pdbx_strand_id
1 'polypeptide(L)'
;MKKFQLPGLSTLRRWTRGFRTSPRILDIVLQIMRSSADTITSHERLLVMSLDEITIDPRVAYDSTDDAVYGPNDKMQVVMVRSLCSRWKQPVFLDYNKGLLHRIIAGSRRRRTTRL
;
A
#
# COMPACT_ATOMS: atom_id res chain seq x y z
N MET A 1 28.39 -2.33 -27.55
CA MET A 1 27.11 -2.48 -26.81
C MET A 1 25.97 -2.05 -27.72
N LYS A 2 24.92 -2.87 -27.92
CA LYS A 2 23.75 -2.50 -28.75
C LYS A 2 22.99 -1.35 -28.07
N LYS A 3 22.73 -0.24 -28.80
CA LYS A 3 21.84 0.83 -28.34
C LYS A 3 20.40 0.34 -28.41
N PHE A 4 19.77 0.11 -27.26
CA PHE A 4 18.35 -0.14 -27.18
C PHE A 4 17.58 1.17 -27.36
N GLN A 5 16.51 1.15 -28.15
CA GLN A 5 15.63 2.30 -28.33
C GLN A 5 14.68 2.42 -27.14
N LEU A 6 15.18 2.95 -26.03
CA LEU A 6 14.40 3.23 -24.83
C LEU A 6 14.13 4.72 -24.70
N PRO A 7 12.99 5.13 -24.13
CA PRO A 7 12.70 6.54 -23.87
C PRO A 7 13.73 7.15 -22.91
N GLY A 8 13.97 8.45 -23.05
CA GLY A 8 14.79 9.20 -22.11
C GLY A 8 14.16 9.28 -20.71
N LEU A 9 14.99 9.54 -19.70
CA LEU A 9 14.56 9.64 -18.30
C LEU A 9 13.47 10.71 -18.07
N SER A 10 13.56 11.84 -18.78
CA SER A 10 12.56 12.91 -18.73
C SER A 10 11.18 12.43 -19.19
N THR A 11 11.14 11.65 -20.28
CA THR A 11 9.92 11.04 -20.80
C THR A 11 9.33 10.05 -19.81
N LEU A 12 10.16 9.18 -19.20
CA LEU A 12 9.71 8.25 -18.17
C LEU A 12 9.12 8.97 -16.96
N ARG A 13 9.81 9.99 -16.42
CA ARG A 13 9.31 10.80 -15.29
C ARG A 13 7.98 11.47 -15.61
N ARG A 14 7.83 11.98 -16.84
CA ARG A 14 6.58 12.60 -17.30
C ARG A 14 5.44 11.59 -17.34
N TRP A 15 5.68 10.39 -17.86
CA TRP A 15 4.68 9.33 -17.88
C TRP A 15 4.31 8.83 -16.48
N THR A 16 5.30 8.67 -15.59
CA THR A 16 5.05 8.18 -14.23
C THR A 16 4.36 9.20 -13.34
N ARG A 17 4.43 10.51 -13.65
CA ARG A 17 3.74 11.57 -12.88
C ARG A 17 2.22 11.41 -12.84
N GLY A 18 1.62 10.68 -13.80
CA GLY A 18 0.19 10.35 -13.76
C GLY A 18 -0.20 9.36 -12.68
N PHE A 19 0.74 8.56 -12.17
CA PHE A 19 0.50 7.56 -11.12
C PHE A 19 0.61 8.23 -9.75
N ARG A 20 -0.49 8.81 -9.28
CA ARG A 20 -0.56 9.41 -7.94
C ARG A 20 -0.91 8.35 -6.91
N THR A 21 -0.13 8.30 -5.83
CA THR A 21 -0.39 7.43 -4.67
C THR A 21 -0.30 8.26 -3.41
N SER A 22 -1.44 8.61 -2.84
CA SER A 22 -1.50 9.23 -1.53
C SER A 22 -1.44 8.16 -0.42
N PRO A 23 -0.90 8.49 0.76
CA PRO A 23 -1.09 7.66 1.94
C PRO A 23 -2.58 7.40 2.18
N ARG A 24 -2.86 6.30 2.89
CA ARG A 24 -4.14 5.62 3.15
C ARG A 24 -4.38 4.47 2.15
N ILE A 25 -5.62 4.33 1.68
CA ILE A 25 -6.04 3.24 0.80
C ILE A 25 -5.47 3.50 -0.60
N LEU A 26 -4.87 2.48 -1.19
CA LEU A 26 -4.27 2.55 -2.52
C LEU A 26 -5.32 2.25 -3.60
N ASP A 27 -6.11 3.25 -3.96
CA ASP A 27 -7.24 3.11 -4.90
C ASP A 27 -6.82 2.54 -6.26
N ILE A 28 -5.68 2.98 -6.80
CA ILE A 28 -5.15 2.48 -8.07
C ILE A 28 -4.84 0.98 -8.01
N VAL A 29 -4.36 0.51 -6.85
CA VAL A 29 -4.08 -0.92 -6.65
C VAL A 29 -5.39 -1.70 -6.56
N LEU A 30 -6.37 -1.19 -5.82
CA LEU A 30 -7.70 -1.81 -5.76
C LEU A 30 -8.38 -1.86 -7.12
N GLN A 31 -8.20 -0.84 -7.96
CA GLN A 31 -8.69 -0.82 -9.33
C GLN A 31 -8.01 -1.89 -10.19
N ILE A 32 -6.68 -2.01 -10.12
CA ILE A 32 -5.93 -3.08 -10.81
C ILE A 32 -6.43 -4.46 -10.34
N MET A 33 -6.59 -4.66 -9.03
CA MET A 33 -7.11 -5.92 -8.47
C MET A 33 -8.50 -6.24 -9.00
N ARG A 34 -9.40 -5.25 -9.13
CA ARG A 34 -10.73 -5.43 -9.71
C ARG A 34 -10.65 -5.84 -11.18
N SER A 35 -9.80 -5.18 -11.97
CA SER A 35 -9.61 -5.52 -13.38
C SER A 35 -9.00 -6.91 -13.59
N SER A 36 -8.17 -7.38 -12.66
CA SER A 36 -7.62 -8.74 -12.70
C SER A 36 -8.53 -9.80 -12.09
N ALA A 37 -9.61 -9.43 -11.40
CA ALA A 37 -10.43 -10.37 -10.64
C ALA A 37 -11.07 -11.46 -11.51
N ASP A 38 -11.41 -11.14 -12.76
CA ASP A 38 -12.03 -12.08 -13.70
C ASP A 38 -11.04 -13.12 -14.24
N THR A 39 -9.74 -12.85 -14.14
CA THR A 39 -8.68 -13.78 -14.57
C THR A 39 -8.24 -14.74 -13.47
N ILE A 40 -8.77 -14.56 -12.25
CA ILE A 40 -8.36 -15.29 -11.05
C ILE A 40 -9.47 -16.26 -10.64
N THR A 41 -9.12 -17.51 -10.36
CA THR A 41 -10.10 -18.52 -9.94
C THR A 41 -10.66 -18.25 -8.54
N SER A 42 -11.84 -18.78 -8.23
CA SER A 42 -12.45 -18.63 -6.89
C SER A 42 -11.54 -19.10 -5.76
N HIS A 43 -10.70 -20.13 -6.00
CA HIS A 43 -9.77 -20.63 -5.01
C HIS A 43 -8.63 -19.64 -4.73
N GLU A 44 -8.11 -19.00 -5.77
CA GLU A 44 -7.05 -17.99 -5.67
C GLU A 44 -7.56 -16.67 -5.07
N ARG A 45 -8.87 -16.42 -5.11
CA ARG A 45 -9.54 -15.33 -4.41
C ARG A 45 -9.68 -15.55 -2.91
N LEU A 46 -9.22 -16.68 -2.37
CA LEU A 46 -9.05 -16.86 -0.95
C LEU A 46 -7.84 -16.04 -0.47
N LEU A 47 -8.11 -14.94 0.20
CA LEU A 47 -7.11 -13.93 0.54
C LEU A 47 -6.91 -13.84 2.06
N VAL A 48 -5.69 -13.50 2.45
CA VAL A 48 -5.35 -13.07 3.82
C VAL A 48 -4.80 -11.66 3.79
N MET A 49 -5.15 -10.88 4.80
CA MET A 49 -4.57 -9.57 5.07
C MET A 49 -3.42 -9.71 6.05
N SER A 50 -2.24 -9.23 5.68
CA SER A 50 -1.07 -9.16 6.55
C SER A 50 -0.70 -7.70 6.78
N LEU A 51 -0.43 -7.35 8.03
CA LEU A 51 -0.01 -6.02 8.44
C LEU A 51 1.48 -6.03 8.78
N ASP A 52 2.17 -4.97 8.44
CA ASP A 52 3.58 -4.77 8.79
C ASP A 52 3.84 -3.31 9.17
N GLU A 53 4.87 -3.07 9.99
CA GLU A 53 5.34 -1.75 10.37
C GLU A 53 6.81 -1.60 9.95
N ILE A 54 7.10 -0.55 9.21
CA ILE A 54 8.39 -0.28 8.60
C ILE A 54 8.93 1.02 9.20
N THR A 55 10.17 0.98 9.70
CA THR A 55 10.89 2.18 10.14
C THR A 55 11.36 2.99 8.92
N ILE A 56 11.14 4.29 8.95
CA ILE A 56 11.51 5.23 7.87
C ILE A 56 12.32 6.41 8.43
N ASP A 57 13.04 7.12 7.56
CA ASP A 57 13.78 8.32 7.95
C ASP A 57 12.81 9.46 8.32
N PRO A 58 12.89 10.05 9.53
CA PRO A 58 11.95 11.07 10.02
C PRO A 58 12.12 12.46 9.40
N ARG A 59 12.70 12.57 8.20
CA ARG A 59 12.82 13.85 7.49
C ARG A 59 11.45 14.39 7.08
N VAL A 60 11.38 15.72 7.08
CA VAL A 60 10.28 16.45 6.44
C VAL A 60 10.54 16.49 4.94
N ALA A 61 9.52 16.19 4.14
CA ALA A 61 9.57 16.24 2.69
C ALA A 61 8.44 17.12 2.14
N TYR A 62 8.75 17.95 1.16
CA TYR A 62 7.76 18.76 0.45
C TYR A 62 7.54 18.18 -0.95
N ASP A 63 6.28 17.88 -1.28
CA ASP A 63 5.84 17.52 -2.63
C ASP A 63 5.19 18.74 -3.30
N SER A 64 5.88 19.30 -4.29
CA SER A 64 5.39 20.45 -5.05
C SER A 64 4.26 20.13 -6.01
N THR A 65 3.98 18.85 -6.28
CA THR A 65 2.90 18.44 -7.18
C THR A 65 1.53 18.60 -6.53
N ASP A 66 1.46 18.28 -5.24
CA ASP A 66 0.24 18.33 -4.43
C ASP A 66 0.28 19.44 -3.36
N ASP A 67 1.32 20.30 -3.39
CA ASP A 67 1.58 21.37 -2.42
C ASP A 67 1.46 20.87 -0.96
N ALA A 68 2.13 19.75 -0.69
CA ALA A 68 1.96 18.99 0.54
C ALA A 68 3.29 18.80 1.27
N VAL A 69 3.26 18.98 2.59
CA VAL A 69 4.40 18.69 3.48
C VAL A 69 4.13 17.37 4.21
N TYR A 70 5.06 16.43 4.10
CA TYR A 70 5.05 15.12 4.75
C TYR A 70 6.10 15.06 5.85
N GLY A 71 5.79 14.33 6.93
CA GLY A 71 6.72 14.14 8.04
C GLY A 71 6.65 15.23 9.12
N PRO A 72 7.48 15.13 10.16
CA PRO A 72 8.44 14.04 10.42
C PRO A 72 7.70 12.75 10.82
N ASN A 73 7.97 11.64 10.13
CA ASN A 73 7.41 10.33 10.45
C ASN A 73 8.54 9.29 10.54
N ASP A 74 8.63 8.54 11.62
CA ASP A 74 9.65 7.50 11.83
C ASP A 74 9.13 6.09 11.53
N LYS A 75 7.81 5.96 11.34
CA LYS A 75 7.13 4.68 11.10
C LYS A 75 6.10 4.78 10.00
N MET A 76 5.99 3.71 9.23
CA MET A 76 4.99 3.51 8.19
C MET A 76 4.34 2.15 8.37
N GLN A 77 3.02 2.11 8.43
CA GLN A 77 2.26 0.87 8.46
C GLN A 77 1.79 0.52 7.07
N VAL A 78 1.92 -0.76 6.70
CA VAL A 78 1.48 -1.28 5.40
C VAL A 78 0.52 -2.43 5.64
N VAL A 79 -0.61 -2.43 4.93
CA VAL A 79 -1.48 -3.62 4.82
C VAL A 79 -1.32 -4.20 3.44
N MET A 80 -0.93 -5.46 3.41
CA MET A 80 -0.83 -6.26 2.20
C MET A 80 -1.98 -7.24 2.16
N VAL A 81 -2.53 -7.46 0.97
CA VAL A 81 -3.42 -8.57 0.68
C VAL A 81 -2.63 -9.60 -0.11
N ARG A 82 -2.67 -10.87 0.30
CA ARG A 82 -2.05 -11.99 -0.42
C ARG A 82 -3.02 -13.14 -0.58
N SER A 83 -2.88 -13.90 -1.66
CA SER A 83 -3.59 -15.16 -1.79
C SER A 83 -3.04 -16.20 -0.81
N LEU A 84 -3.93 -17.04 -0.30
CA LEU A 84 -3.57 -18.25 0.42
C LEU A 84 -3.23 -19.40 -0.53
N CYS A 85 -3.85 -19.40 -1.71
CA CYS A 85 -3.81 -20.52 -2.65
C CYS A 85 -2.97 -20.22 -3.90
N SER A 86 -2.49 -18.99 -4.07
CA SER A 86 -1.52 -18.61 -5.11
C SER A 86 -0.39 -17.72 -4.59
N ARG A 87 0.63 -17.52 -5.42
CA ARG A 87 1.83 -16.71 -5.10
C ARG A 87 1.65 -15.23 -5.44
N TRP A 88 0.48 -14.67 -5.14
CA TRP A 88 0.13 -13.28 -5.42
C TRP A 88 0.02 -12.46 -4.13
N LYS A 89 0.54 -11.22 -4.16
CA LYS A 89 0.38 -10.23 -3.07
C LYS A 89 0.43 -8.79 -3.59
N GLN A 90 -0.32 -7.88 -2.97
CA GLN A 90 -0.28 -6.45 -3.26
C GLN A 90 -0.50 -5.59 -2.00
N PRO A 91 0.14 -4.42 -1.90
CA PRO A 91 -0.17 -3.43 -0.87
C PRO A 91 -1.52 -2.79 -1.18
N VAL A 92 -2.41 -2.72 -0.20
CA VAL A 92 -3.73 -2.08 -0.34
C VAL A 92 -3.87 -0.83 0.51
N PHE A 93 -2.98 -0.65 1.49
CA PHE A 93 -2.98 0.49 2.39
C PHE A 93 -1.56 0.80 2.84
N LEU A 94 -1.22 2.08 2.91
CA LEU A 94 -0.11 2.56 3.74
C LEU A 94 -0.55 3.74 4.59
N ASP A 95 0.05 3.98 5.75
CA ASP A 95 -0.11 5.26 6.46
C ASP A 95 1.08 5.49 7.39
N TYR A 96 1.32 6.73 7.75
CA TYR A 96 2.46 7.11 8.60
C TYR A 96 2.03 7.30 10.05
N ASN A 97 2.89 6.90 11.00
CA ASN A 97 2.75 7.18 12.44
C ASN A 97 1.38 6.88 13.08
N LYS A 98 0.54 6.10 12.41
CA LYS A 98 -0.78 5.72 12.90
C LYS A 98 -0.72 4.28 13.32
N GLY A 99 -0.97 4.02 14.60
CA GLY A 99 -1.10 2.68 15.15
C GLY A 99 -2.38 1.96 14.71
N LEU A 100 -2.62 1.74 13.42
CA LEU A 100 -3.75 0.93 12.94
C LEU A 100 -3.67 -0.48 13.54
N LEU A 101 -2.46 -1.05 13.60
CA LEU A 101 -2.18 -2.30 14.34
C LEU A 101 -2.62 -2.20 15.81
N HIS A 102 -2.26 -1.12 16.49
CA HIS A 102 -2.66 -0.88 17.89
C HIS A 102 -4.18 -0.81 18.03
N ARG A 103 -4.88 -0.13 17.12
CA ARG A 103 -6.35 0.00 17.14
C ARG A 103 -7.06 -1.32 16.86
N ILE A 104 -6.58 -2.14 15.92
CA ILE A 104 -7.16 -3.45 15.60
C ILE A 104 -6.92 -4.44 16.77
N ILE A 105 -5.72 -4.46 17.35
CA ILE A 105 -5.41 -5.30 18.52
C ILE A 105 -6.19 -4.84 19.76
N ALA A 106 -6.25 -3.53 20.04
CA ALA A 106 -7.02 -3.00 21.17
C ALA A 106 -8.52 -3.23 21.01
N GLY A 107 -9.05 -3.14 19.78
CA GLY A 107 -10.45 -3.41 19.46
C GLY A 107 -10.84 -4.88 19.58
N SER A 108 -9.94 -5.81 19.21
CA SER A 108 -10.20 -7.26 19.35
C SER A 108 -10.18 -7.73 20.80
N ARG A 109 -9.35 -7.11 21.65
CA ARG A 109 -9.26 -7.42 23.09
C ARG A 109 -10.52 -7.00 23.85
N ARG A 110 -11.14 -5.86 23.49
CA ARG A 110 -12.39 -5.38 24.12
C ARG A 110 -13.60 -6.28 23.83
N ARG A 111 -13.62 -7.02 22.71
CA ARG A 111 -14.75 -7.89 22.33
C ARG A 111 -14.76 -9.26 23.03
N ARG A 112 -13.68 -9.64 23.74
CA ARG A 112 -13.62 -10.92 24.49
C ARG A 112 -14.03 -10.81 25.97
N THR A 113 -14.16 -9.60 26.53
CA THR A 113 -14.44 -9.40 27.97
C THR A 113 -15.93 -9.13 28.29
N THR A 114 -16.79 -8.96 27.27
CA THR A 114 -18.24 -8.74 27.46
C THR A 114 -19.11 -9.95 27.07
N ARG A 115 -18.60 -11.16 27.32
CA ARG A 115 -19.44 -12.37 27.36
C ARG A 115 -19.08 -13.18 28.61
N LEU A 116 -19.60 -12.73 29.75
CA LEU A 116 -19.94 -13.53 30.92
C LEU A 116 -21.27 -12.99 31.45
#